data_AF-A0A2A5VR75-F1
#
_entry.id   AF-A0A2A5VR75-F1
#
_cell.length_a   1.000
_cell.length_b   1.000
_cell.length_c   1.000
_cell.angle_alpha   90.00
_cell.angle_beta   90.00
_cell.angle_gamma   90.00
#
_symmetry.space_group_name_H-M   'P 1'
#
loop_
_entity.id
_entity.type
_entity.pdbx_description
1 polymer ?
#
loop_
_entity_poly.entity_id
_entity_poly.type
_entity_poly.pdbx_seq_one_letter_code
_entity_poly.pdbx_strand_id
1 'polypeptide(L)'
;MSERMIRLLNELNELKNELGYTQDLLTPGFLKEVIIGSILGHHVHRTKHGPDAYSDETEEVCFEYLSCKEGGSFQLDRIHEGNLYRITRNDAFYFALFSADDSLQAVKIYEVETDVVLNEARRKIANMSDSSKHIGFGQRWTRENGTLVWELE
;
A
#
# COMPACT_ATOMS: atom_id res chain seq x y z
N MET A 1 22.41 0.37 -24.24
CA MET A 1 21.39 1.01 -23.37
C MET A 1 20.75 0.03 -22.39
N SER A 2 20.61 -1.26 -22.73
CA SER A 2 20.07 -2.29 -21.81
C SER A 2 21.02 -2.68 -20.66
N GLU A 3 22.34 -2.66 -20.86
CA GLU A 3 23.31 -3.13 -19.85
C GLU A 3 23.27 -2.32 -18.54
N ARG A 4 23.15 -0.99 -18.62
CA ARG A 4 23.02 -0.14 -17.42
C ARG A 4 21.74 -0.46 -16.64
N MET A 5 20.63 -0.67 -17.34
CA MET A 5 19.36 -1.00 -16.71
C MET A 5 19.41 -2.37 -16.02
N ILE A 6 19.98 -3.38 -16.70
CA ILE A 6 20.18 -4.71 -16.13
C ILE A 6 21.07 -4.64 -14.88
N ARG A 7 22.17 -3.87 -14.94
CA ARG A 7 23.06 -3.70 -13.79
C ARG A 7 22.33 -3.08 -12.59
N LEU A 8 21.57 -2.01 -12.80
CA LEU A 8 20.79 -1.36 -11.72
C LEU A 8 19.74 -2.30 -11.13
N LEU A 9 19.08 -3.12 -11.95
CA LEU A 9 18.12 -4.12 -11.47
C LEU A 9 18.81 -5.21 -10.62
N ASN A 10 20.01 -5.64 -11.01
CA ASN A 10 20.77 -6.62 -10.23
C ASN A 10 21.25 -6.02 -8.91
N GLU A 11 21.83 -4.81 -8.92
CA GLU A 11 22.26 -4.09 -7.72
C GLU A 11 21.08 -3.89 -6.75
N LEU A 12 19.91 -3.50 -7.25
CA LEU A 12 18.71 -3.33 -6.43
C LEU A 12 18.21 -4.68 -5.87
N ASN A 13 18.31 -5.76 -6.64
CA ASN A 13 17.92 -7.10 -6.17
C ASN A 13 18.87 -7.64 -5.09
N GLU A 14 20.17 -7.37 -5.19
CA GLU A 14 21.16 -7.68 -4.16
C GLU A 14 20.86 -6.90 -2.87
N LEU A 15 20.67 -5.58 -2.97
CA LEU A 15 20.32 -4.73 -1.82
C LEU A 15 19.01 -5.18 -1.15
N LYS A 16 18.00 -5.54 -1.94
CA LYS A 16 16.74 -6.09 -1.43
C LYS A 16 17.00 -7.33 -0.55
N ASN A 17 17.88 -8.23 -0.98
CA ASN A 17 18.20 -9.44 -0.23
C ASN A 17 18.99 -9.12 1.05
N GLU A 18 19.92 -8.17 1.00
CA GLU A 18 20.69 -7.70 2.17
C GLU A 18 19.77 -7.10 3.25
N LEU A 19 18.72 -6.40 2.84
CA LEU A 19 17.68 -5.86 3.73
C LEU A 19 16.69 -6.92 4.24
N GLY A 20 16.84 -8.18 3.83
CA GLY A 20 16.06 -9.31 4.31
C GLY A 20 14.72 -9.53 3.61
N TYR A 21 14.41 -8.79 2.54
CA TYR A 21 13.17 -9.02 1.78
C TYR A 21 13.28 -10.30 0.95
N THR A 22 12.36 -11.24 1.15
CA THR A 22 12.31 -12.52 0.41
C THR A 22 11.42 -12.46 -0.82
N GLN A 23 10.57 -11.43 -0.95
CA GLN A 23 9.71 -11.27 -2.13
C GLN A 23 10.50 -10.87 -3.39
N ASP A 24 9.95 -11.21 -4.56
CA ASP A 24 10.54 -10.84 -5.84
C ASP A 24 10.54 -9.32 -6.04
N LEU A 25 11.66 -8.78 -6.51
CA LEU A 25 11.85 -7.33 -6.73
C LEU A 25 10.75 -6.71 -7.61
N LEU A 26 10.25 -7.47 -8.60
CA LEU A 26 9.26 -7.01 -9.56
C LEU A 26 7.83 -7.45 -9.20
N THR A 27 7.60 -7.91 -7.96
CA THR A 27 6.24 -8.11 -7.45
C THR A 27 5.48 -6.79 -7.58
N PRO A 28 4.29 -6.77 -8.19
CA PRO A 28 3.48 -5.56 -8.28
C PRO A 28 3.24 -4.96 -6.89
N GLY A 29 3.51 -3.66 -6.73
CA GLY A 29 3.35 -2.95 -5.46
C GLY A 29 4.62 -2.82 -4.63
N PHE A 30 5.52 -3.81 -4.66
CA PHE A 30 6.65 -3.89 -3.71
C PHE A 30 7.51 -2.62 -3.64
N LEU A 31 7.98 -2.11 -4.78
CA LEU A 31 8.81 -0.90 -4.76
C LEU A 31 8.07 0.31 -4.17
N LYS A 32 6.76 0.39 -4.37
CA LYS A 32 5.94 1.46 -3.77
C LYS A 32 5.77 1.26 -2.27
N GLU A 33 5.59 0.03 -1.79
CA GLU A 33 5.57 -0.28 -0.36
C GLU A 33 6.87 0.16 0.31
N VAL A 34 8.02 -0.14 -0.32
CA VAL A 34 9.35 0.30 0.15
C VAL A 34 9.46 1.83 0.18
N ILE A 35 8.97 2.52 -0.86
CA ILE A 35 8.96 3.99 -0.90
C ILE A 35 8.10 4.56 0.24
N ILE A 36 6.86 4.07 0.40
CA ILE A 36 5.93 4.53 1.43
C ILE A 36 6.53 4.29 2.82
N GLY A 37 7.02 3.07 3.09
CA GLY A 37 7.63 2.74 4.37
C GLY A 37 8.87 3.58 4.67
N SER A 38 9.71 3.84 3.66
CA SER A 38 10.89 4.70 3.84
C SER A 38 10.53 6.15 4.17
N ILE A 39 9.48 6.69 3.54
CA ILE A 39 9.00 8.06 3.79
C ILE A 39 8.42 8.18 5.20
N LEU A 40 7.65 7.19 5.64
CA LEU A 40 6.96 7.22 6.94
C LEU A 40 7.81 6.66 8.09
N GLY A 41 8.97 6.07 7.81
CA GLY A 41 9.79 5.40 8.82
C GLY A 41 9.22 4.07 9.32
N HIS A 42 8.39 3.40 8.52
CA HIS A 42 7.79 2.12 8.87
C HIS A 42 8.68 0.93 8.48
N HIS A 43 8.48 -0.18 9.19
CA HIS A 43 9.15 -1.45 8.93
C HIS A 43 8.35 -2.26 7.91
N VAL A 44 8.73 -2.19 6.64
CA VAL A 44 8.04 -2.91 5.55
C VAL A 44 8.19 -4.42 5.73
N HIS A 45 7.10 -5.15 5.55
CA HIS A 45 7.05 -6.58 5.75
C HIS A 45 7.95 -7.32 4.74
N ARG A 46 8.76 -8.25 5.26
CA ARG A 46 9.87 -8.84 4.50
C ARG A 46 9.52 -10.07 3.67
N THR A 47 8.45 -10.79 3.97
CA THR A 47 8.23 -12.14 3.40
C THR A 47 7.12 -12.20 2.35
N LYS A 48 5.87 -12.30 2.80
CA LYS A 48 4.57 -12.15 2.12
C LYS A 48 3.52 -12.78 3.04
N HIS A 49 2.24 -12.46 2.82
CA HIS A 49 1.11 -12.94 3.63
C HIS A 49 1.03 -12.30 5.01
N GLY A 50 0.72 -11.01 5.03
CA GLY A 50 0.60 -10.22 6.25
C GLY A 50 0.13 -8.82 5.91
N PRO A 51 0.14 -7.88 6.87
CA PRO A 51 0.13 -6.45 6.58
C PRO A 51 1.32 -6.09 5.67
N ASP A 52 1.31 -4.88 5.13
CA ASP A 52 2.37 -4.38 4.25
C ASP A 52 3.55 -3.83 5.05
N ALA A 53 3.29 -3.30 6.26
CA ALA A 53 4.32 -2.80 7.15
C ALA A 53 3.91 -2.84 8.62
N TYR A 54 4.86 -2.50 9.47
CA TYR A 54 4.72 -2.39 10.91
C TYR A 54 5.29 -1.07 11.42
N SER A 55 4.88 -0.66 12.62
CA SER A 55 5.47 0.53 13.26
C SER A 55 6.95 0.34 13.63
N ASP A 56 7.32 -0.88 14.01
CA ASP A 56 8.67 -1.26 14.41
C ASP A 56 8.93 -2.77 14.17
N GLU A 57 10.08 -3.28 14.62
CA GLU A 57 10.46 -4.70 14.47
C GLU A 57 9.68 -5.67 15.37
N THR A 58 8.83 -5.18 16.29
CA THR A 58 8.01 -6.06 17.14
C THR A 58 6.83 -6.68 16.39
N GLU A 59 6.46 -6.09 15.25
CA GLU A 59 5.32 -6.49 14.42
C GLU A 59 3.96 -6.40 15.13
N GLU A 60 3.87 -5.71 16.29
CA GLU A 60 2.62 -5.59 17.06
C GLU A 60 1.61 -4.61 16.43
N VAL A 61 2.10 -3.51 15.87
CA VAL A 61 1.28 -2.49 15.21
C VAL A 61 1.41 -2.63 13.70
N CYS A 62 0.32 -2.98 13.04
CA CYS A 62 0.25 -3.42 11.65
C CYS A 62 -0.36 -2.37 10.73
N PHE A 63 0.18 -2.20 9.52
CA PHE A 63 -0.27 -1.22 8.54
C PHE A 63 -0.52 -1.84 7.16
N GLU A 64 -1.56 -1.39 6.48
CA GLU A 64 -1.82 -1.72 5.08
C GLU A 64 -1.63 -0.48 4.19
N TYR A 65 -1.02 -0.67 3.03
CA TYR A 65 -0.78 0.37 2.04
C TYR A 65 -1.64 0.16 0.82
N LEU A 66 -2.41 1.19 0.46
CA LEU A 66 -3.07 1.26 -0.83
C LEU A 66 -2.44 2.39 -1.63
N SER A 67 -2.02 2.11 -2.86
CA SER A 67 -1.44 3.14 -3.73
C SER A 67 -2.20 3.26 -5.04
N CYS A 68 -2.26 4.49 -5.56
CA CYS A 68 -2.75 4.75 -6.91
C CYS A 68 -1.98 5.90 -7.54
N LYS A 69 -2.11 6.08 -8.85
CA LYS A 69 -1.60 7.28 -9.53
C LYS A 69 -2.63 8.41 -9.47
N GLU A 70 -2.21 9.65 -9.68
CA GLU A 70 -3.10 10.78 -9.93
C GLU A 70 -4.16 10.44 -11.00
N GLY A 71 -5.41 10.85 -10.76
CA GLY A 71 -6.59 10.42 -11.53
C GLY A 71 -7.06 8.97 -11.31
N GLY A 72 -6.33 8.15 -10.57
CA GLY A 72 -6.69 6.76 -10.25
C GLY A 72 -7.56 6.58 -9.00
N SER A 73 -7.75 5.32 -8.60
CA SER A 73 -8.42 4.93 -7.35
C SER A 73 -7.62 3.87 -6.62
N PHE A 74 -7.71 3.87 -5.29
CA PHE A 74 -7.02 2.93 -4.40
C PHE A 74 -7.81 1.63 -4.33
N GLN A 75 -7.24 0.53 -4.80
CA GLN A 75 -7.93 -0.76 -4.90
C GLN A 75 -7.54 -1.68 -3.76
N LEU A 76 -8.53 -2.16 -3.01
CA LEU A 76 -8.36 -3.27 -2.08
C LEU A 76 -8.87 -4.56 -2.76
N ASP A 77 -7.93 -5.39 -3.18
CA ASP A 77 -8.21 -6.59 -3.96
C ASP A 77 -8.61 -7.78 -3.11
N ARG A 78 -9.49 -8.60 -3.69
CA ARG A 78 -9.98 -9.88 -3.14
C ARG A 78 -10.61 -9.75 -1.75
N ILE A 79 -11.37 -8.67 -1.51
CA ILE A 79 -12.09 -8.45 -0.25
C ILE A 79 -13.58 -8.81 -0.38
N HIS A 80 -14.14 -9.44 0.65
CA HIS A 80 -15.54 -9.84 0.77
C HIS A 80 -15.91 -10.03 2.25
N GLU A 81 -17.18 -10.24 2.57
CA GLU A 81 -17.65 -10.35 3.96
C GLU A 81 -16.89 -11.41 4.78
N GLY A 82 -16.60 -12.57 4.16
CA GLY A 82 -15.88 -13.66 4.81
C GLY A 82 -14.39 -13.42 5.11
N ASN A 83 -13.78 -12.31 4.69
CA ASN A 83 -12.36 -12.03 4.94
C ASN A 83 -12.04 -10.61 5.41
N LEU A 84 -13.00 -9.95 6.07
CA LEU A 84 -12.80 -8.63 6.66
C LEU A 84 -11.67 -8.56 7.70
N TYR A 85 -11.21 -9.71 8.22
CA TYR A 85 -10.02 -9.77 9.08
C TYR A 85 -8.76 -9.17 8.39
N ARG A 86 -8.71 -9.17 7.05
CA ARG A 86 -7.63 -8.52 6.29
C ARG A 86 -7.61 -6.99 6.48
N ILE A 87 -8.74 -6.40 6.86
CA ILE A 87 -8.84 -5.00 7.24
C ILE A 87 -8.54 -4.85 8.73
N THR A 88 -9.24 -5.61 9.57
CA THR A 88 -9.19 -5.44 11.04
C THR A 88 -7.90 -5.90 11.69
N ARG A 89 -7.01 -6.59 10.97
CA ARG A 89 -5.65 -6.91 11.45
C ARG A 89 -4.71 -5.70 11.47
N ASN A 90 -5.08 -4.60 10.81
CA ASN A 90 -4.26 -3.41 10.71
C ASN A 90 -4.75 -2.36 11.71
N ASP A 91 -3.83 -1.60 12.27
CA ASP A 91 -4.10 -0.45 13.14
C ASP A 91 -4.43 0.80 12.32
N ALA A 92 -3.81 0.93 11.13
CA ALA A 92 -4.09 2.02 10.20
C ALA A 92 -3.88 1.61 8.73
N PHE A 93 -4.49 2.38 7.84
CA PHE A 93 -4.28 2.29 6.41
C PHE A 93 -3.59 3.55 5.89
N TYR A 94 -2.61 3.38 5.01
CA TYR A 94 -1.95 4.49 4.33
C TYR A 94 -2.26 4.49 2.84
N PHE A 95 -2.84 5.60 2.39
CA PHE A 95 -3.25 5.82 1.01
C PHE A 95 -2.24 6.73 0.31
N ALA A 96 -1.38 6.14 -0.51
CA ALA A 96 -0.28 6.84 -1.17
C ALA A 96 -0.58 7.18 -2.63
N LEU A 97 -0.70 8.48 -2.92
CA LEU A 97 -0.89 9.01 -4.27
C LEU A 97 0.47 9.17 -4.95
N PHE A 98 0.63 8.56 -6.12
CA PHE A 98 1.83 8.66 -6.96
C PHE A 98 1.59 9.55 -8.18
N SER A 99 2.65 10.18 -8.68
CA SER A 99 2.60 11.03 -9.86
C SER A 99 2.10 10.25 -11.10
N ALA A 100 1.33 10.95 -11.95
CA ALA A 100 0.96 10.42 -13.25
C ALA A 100 2.19 10.26 -14.18
N ASP A 101 3.14 11.20 -14.08
CA ASP A 101 4.32 11.34 -14.95
C ASP A 101 5.52 10.52 -14.46
N ASP A 102 5.67 10.36 -13.14
CA ASP A 102 6.68 9.48 -12.53
C ASP A 102 6.02 8.45 -11.61
N SER A 103 6.00 7.20 -12.08
CA SER A 103 5.31 6.12 -11.38
C SER A 103 5.90 5.72 -10.02
N LEU A 104 7.12 6.15 -9.71
CA LEU A 104 7.81 5.88 -8.45
C LEU A 104 7.89 7.13 -7.54
N GLN A 105 7.40 8.27 -7.99
CA GLN A 105 7.33 9.47 -7.14
C GLN A 105 6.01 9.49 -6.37
N ALA A 106 6.08 9.31 -5.05
CA ALA A 106 4.97 9.61 -4.16
C ALA A 106 4.75 11.13 -4.11
N VAL A 107 3.48 11.56 -4.11
CA VAL A 107 3.07 12.98 -4.08
C VAL A 107 2.38 13.31 -2.76
N LYS A 108 1.50 12.42 -2.28
CA LYS A 108 0.81 12.57 -0.99
C LYS A 108 0.60 11.23 -0.33
N ILE A 109 0.59 11.20 1.00
CA ILE A 109 0.21 10.03 1.79
C ILE A 109 -0.79 10.46 2.85
N TYR A 110 -1.92 9.75 2.90
CA TYR A 110 -2.96 9.94 3.91
C TYR A 110 -3.05 8.72 4.81
N GLU A 111 -3.15 8.95 6.11
CA GLU A 111 -3.49 7.92 7.09
C GLU A 111 -5.00 7.91 7.30
N VAL A 112 -5.60 6.71 7.35
CA VAL A 112 -7.01 6.51 7.62
C VAL A 112 -7.15 5.41 8.67
N GLU A 113 -7.96 5.67 9.70
CA GLU A 113 -8.26 4.70 10.75
C GLU A 113 -8.93 3.44 10.19
N THR A 114 -8.58 2.28 10.75
CA THR A 114 -9.10 0.98 10.31
C THR A 114 -10.62 0.90 10.36
N ASP A 115 -11.27 1.46 11.38
CA ASP A 115 -12.73 1.44 11.49
C ASP A 115 -13.42 2.25 10.38
N VAL A 116 -12.81 3.36 9.96
CA VAL A 116 -13.30 4.19 8.85
C VAL A 116 -13.21 3.41 7.54
N VAL A 117 -12.08 2.72 7.29
CA VAL A 117 -11.91 1.84 6.12
C VAL A 117 -12.88 0.66 6.17
N LEU A 118 -13.05 0.02 7.32
CA LEU A 118 -13.94 -1.13 7.51
C LEU A 118 -15.40 -0.78 7.23
N ASN A 119 -15.86 0.37 7.71
CA ASN A 119 -17.23 0.82 7.49
C ASN A 119 -17.51 1.10 6.01
N GLU A 120 -16.57 1.78 5.33
CA GLU A 120 -16.69 2.01 3.88
C GLU A 120 -16.58 0.71 3.08
N ALA A 121 -15.72 -0.23 3.49
CA ALA A 121 -15.60 -1.54 2.85
C ALA A 121 -16.90 -2.33 2.94
N ARG A 122 -17.52 -2.42 4.12
CA ARG A 122 -18.84 -3.06 4.31
C ARG A 122 -19.90 -2.42 3.43
N ARG A 123 -19.94 -1.08 3.37
CA ARG A 123 -20.89 -0.34 2.51
C ARG A 123 -20.69 -0.68 1.04
N LYS A 124 -19.44 -0.72 0.56
CA LYS A 124 -19.14 -1.05 -0.84
C LYS A 124 -19.46 -2.51 -1.16
N ILE A 125 -19.10 -3.45 -0.28
CA ILE A 125 -19.36 -4.89 -0.47
C ILE A 125 -20.86 -5.16 -0.58
N ALA A 126 -21.69 -4.53 0.28
CA ALA A 126 -23.15 -4.69 0.24
C ALA A 126 -23.80 -4.20 -1.07
N ASN A 127 -23.11 -3.36 -1.84
CA ASN A 127 -23.60 -2.82 -3.13
C ASN A 127 -22.84 -3.39 -4.33
N MET A 128 -21.91 -4.33 -4.11
CA MET A 128 -21.07 -4.91 -5.13
C MET A 128 -21.73 -6.16 -5.73
N SER A 129 -21.52 -6.42 -7.02
CA SER A 129 -21.96 -7.68 -7.63
C SER A 129 -21.13 -8.85 -7.10
N ASP A 130 -21.72 -10.04 -6.99
CA ASP A 130 -21.02 -11.26 -6.55
C ASP A 130 -19.80 -11.63 -7.41
N SER A 131 -19.78 -11.14 -8.65
CA SER A 131 -18.66 -11.32 -9.59
C SER A 131 -17.46 -10.40 -9.31
N SER A 132 -17.65 -9.32 -8.55
CA SER A 132 -16.58 -8.40 -8.20
C SER A 132 -15.99 -8.77 -6.85
N LYS A 133 -14.66 -8.68 -6.77
CA LYS A 133 -13.90 -8.99 -5.55
C LYS A 133 -12.95 -7.86 -5.17
N HIS A 134 -13.10 -6.67 -5.76
CA HIS A 134 -12.26 -5.52 -5.46
C HIS A 134 -13.15 -4.33 -5.11
N ILE A 135 -12.71 -3.53 -4.15
CA ILE A 135 -13.36 -2.27 -3.81
C ILE A 135 -12.37 -1.13 -4.01
N GLY A 136 -12.88 -0.03 -4.59
CA GLY A 136 -12.10 1.17 -4.83
C GLY A 136 -12.41 2.27 -3.83
N PHE A 137 -11.39 2.85 -3.21
CA PHE A 137 -11.47 4.10 -2.46
C PHE A 137 -11.01 5.24 -3.38
N GLY A 138 -11.87 6.26 -3.53
CA GLY A 138 -11.56 7.40 -4.38
C GLY A 138 -10.70 8.43 -3.64
N GLN A 139 -9.86 9.16 -4.37
CA GLN A 139 -8.99 10.21 -3.79
C GLN A 139 -9.77 11.25 -2.98
N ARG A 140 -10.97 11.63 -3.44
CA ARG A 140 -11.85 12.54 -2.70
C ARG A 140 -12.24 11.95 -1.33
N TRP A 141 -12.66 10.69 -1.30
CA TRP A 141 -13.05 10.01 -0.06
C TRP A 141 -11.86 9.92 0.90
N THR A 142 -10.69 9.53 0.40
CA THR A 142 -9.46 9.45 1.19
C THR A 142 -9.11 10.80 1.82
N ARG A 143 -9.18 11.89 1.06
CA ARG A 143 -8.90 13.24 1.59
C ARG A 143 -9.95 13.72 2.60
N GLU A 144 -11.20 13.33 2.45
CA GLU A 144 -12.29 13.73 3.36
C GLU A 144 -12.30 12.91 4.66
N ASN A 145 -11.72 11.71 4.65
CA ASN A 145 -11.77 10.76 5.78
C ASN A 145 -10.39 10.42 6.37
N GLY A 146 -9.31 10.93 5.78
CA GLY A 146 -7.94 10.68 6.19
C GLY A 146 -7.19 11.94 6.58
N THR A 147 -6.13 11.74 7.37
CA THR A 147 -5.19 12.78 7.77
C THR A 147 -4.03 12.79 6.79
N LEU A 148 -3.69 13.95 6.23
CA LEU A 148 -2.48 14.10 5.41
C LEU A 148 -1.25 13.98 6.33
N VAL A 149 -0.45 12.93 6.14
CA VAL A 149 0.75 12.67 6.96
C VAL A 149 2.05 13.01 6.23
N TRP A 150 2.00 13.10 4.90
CA TRP A 150 3.14 13.51 4.08
C TRP A 150 2.69 14.08 2.73
N GLU A 151 3.41 15.08 2.25
CA GLU A 151 3.25 15.70 0.93
C GLU A 151 4.63 16.05 0.36
N LEU A 152 4.83 15.83 -0.94
CA LEU A 152 6.04 16.23 -1.65
C LEU A 152 6.11 17.77 -1.73
N GLU A 153 7.21 18.34 -1.26
CA GLU A 153 7.50 19.80 -1.33
C GLU A 153 7.80 20.30 -2.74
#